data_AF-G5A5X9-F1
#
_entry.id   AF-G5A5X9-F1
#
_cell.length_a   1.000
_cell.length_b   1.000
_cell.length_c   1.000
_cell.angle_alpha   90.00
_cell.angle_beta   90.00
_cell.angle_gamma   90.00
#
_symmetry.space_group_name_H-M   'P 1'
#
loop_
_entity.id
_entity.type
_entity.pdbx_description
1 polymer ?
#
loop_
_entity_poly.entity_id
_entity_poly.type
_entity_poly.pdbx_seq_one_letter_code
_entity_poly.pdbx_strand_id
1 'polypeptide(L)'
;LAASASAHSKMSLPKPTWVFEEGTNSPAGTVDSSNVLPAPEGMGYEGDPLSNTEAYWTAFNASSYTSLKDLVWKNEVVNTDSLYGTATIESGFSWTNGTARDLPDQVEWDKLTEGHDGPLEIWCDDVLAFSDQNAAVNYPGSPATFPYDKAACEGKSRLTTIWMALHSPPWQ
;
A
#
# COMPACT_ATOMS: atom_id res chain seq x y z
N LEU A 1 -19.28 -15.77 16.67
CA LEU A 1 -17.85 -15.47 16.85
C LEU A 1 -17.23 -15.46 15.47
N ALA A 2 -17.30 -14.32 14.77
CA ALA A 2 -16.61 -14.18 13.49
C ALA A 2 -15.14 -13.92 13.80
N ALA A 3 -14.27 -14.76 13.26
CA ALA A 3 -12.83 -14.62 13.38
C ALA A 3 -12.41 -13.24 12.90
N SER A 4 -11.67 -12.51 13.73
CA SER A 4 -11.00 -11.27 13.31
C SER A 4 -10.05 -11.66 12.18
N ALA A 5 -10.34 -11.27 10.94
CA ALA A 5 -9.35 -11.30 9.89
C ALA A 5 -8.31 -10.23 10.27
N SER A 6 -7.16 -10.68 10.79
CA SER A 6 -5.99 -9.81 10.90
C SER A 6 -5.45 -9.64 9.48
N ALA A 7 -6.08 -8.72 8.75
CA ALA A 7 -5.87 -8.55 7.34
C ALA A 7 -5.23 -7.21 7.09
N HIS A 8 -3.99 -7.06 7.54
CA HIS A 8 -3.13 -5.90 7.34
C HIS A 8 -1.70 -6.32 7.65
N SER A 9 -0.76 -5.53 7.16
CA SER A 9 0.61 -5.96 7.01
C SER A 9 1.56 -4.78 7.00
N LYS A 10 2.85 -5.05 7.11
CA LYS A 10 3.89 -4.03 7.18
C LYS A 10 5.13 -4.42 6.41
N MET A 11 5.82 -3.41 5.94
CA MET A 11 7.14 -3.56 5.36
C MET A 11 8.14 -4.18 6.35
N SER A 12 8.76 -5.30 5.97
CA SER A 12 9.75 -6.01 6.79
C SER A 12 11.19 -5.79 6.33
N LEU A 13 11.41 -5.48 5.04
CA LEU A 13 12.75 -5.24 4.47
C LEU A 13 12.74 -4.14 3.39
N PRO A 14 13.60 -3.09 3.49
CA PRO A 14 14.33 -2.71 4.71
C PRO A 14 13.35 -2.42 5.86
N LYS A 15 13.66 -2.90 7.08
CA LYS A 15 12.80 -2.68 8.25
C LYS A 15 12.74 -1.18 8.59
N PRO A 16 11.57 -0.50 8.47
CA PRO A 16 11.44 0.89 8.90
C PRO A 16 11.69 1.04 10.39
N THR A 17 12.04 2.24 10.84
CA THR A 17 11.94 2.55 12.27
C THR A 17 10.49 2.83 12.58
N TRP A 18 9.80 1.82 13.08
CA TRP A 18 8.42 1.92 13.53
C TRP A 18 8.30 2.75 14.81
N VAL A 19 7.13 3.35 15.04
CA VAL A 19 6.83 4.03 16.32
C VAL A 19 6.90 3.04 17.49
N PHE A 20 6.51 1.77 17.27
CA PHE A 20 6.74 0.65 18.17
C PHE A 20 7.49 -0.47 17.44
N GLU A 21 8.42 -1.13 18.12
CA GLU A 21 9.42 -2.04 17.51
C GLU A 21 8.86 -3.09 16.54
N GLU A 22 7.67 -3.59 16.82
CA GLU A 22 7.03 -4.61 15.99
C GLU A 22 6.43 -4.03 14.71
N GLY A 23 6.03 -2.76 14.67
CA GLY A 23 5.23 -2.18 13.59
C GLY A 23 3.80 -2.72 13.58
N THR A 24 2.90 -2.02 12.89
CA THR A 24 1.46 -2.33 12.96
C THR A 24 0.95 -3.13 11.77
N ASN A 25 -0.02 -4.00 12.04
CA ASN A 25 -0.90 -4.60 11.05
C ASN A 25 -2.23 -3.81 11.03
N SER A 26 -2.15 -2.49 10.89
CA SER A 26 -3.32 -1.64 10.66
C SER A 26 -3.01 -0.80 9.43
N PRO A 27 -4.01 -0.47 8.60
CA PRO A 27 -3.78 0.35 7.43
C PRO A 27 -3.42 1.76 7.88
N ALA A 28 -2.50 2.41 7.16
CA ALA A 28 -2.05 3.76 7.48
C ALA A 28 -3.18 4.79 7.33
N GLY A 29 -4.15 4.52 6.47
CA GLY A 29 -5.30 5.37 6.23
C GLY A 29 -6.35 4.65 5.42
N THR A 30 -7.28 5.43 4.87
CA THR A 30 -8.32 4.93 3.96
C THR A 30 -8.57 5.91 2.83
N VAL A 31 -9.07 5.42 1.70
CA VAL A 31 -9.48 6.24 0.55
C VAL A 31 -10.97 6.02 0.28
N ASP A 32 -11.74 7.10 0.22
CA ASP A 32 -13.16 7.06 -0.17
C ASP A 32 -13.29 6.82 -1.67
N SER A 33 -13.36 5.54 -2.04
CA SER A 33 -13.45 5.07 -3.43
C SER A 33 -14.60 5.72 -4.19
N SER A 34 -15.76 5.91 -3.55
CA SER A 34 -16.96 6.46 -4.19
C SER A 34 -16.80 7.91 -4.66
N ASN A 35 -15.96 8.68 -3.96
CA ASN A 35 -15.68 10.08 -4.27
C ASN A 35 -14.45 10.23 -5.19
N VAL A 36 -13.40 9.43 -4.92
CA VAL A 36 -12.09 9.58 -5.57
C VAL A 36 -12.05 8.96 -6.96
N LEU A 37 -12.66 7.78 -7.11
CA LEU A 37 -12.77 7.05 -8.37
C LEU A 37 -14.16 6.41 -8.45
N PRO A 38 -15.21 7.14 -8.85
CA PRO A 38 -16.54 6.57 -8.98
C PRO A 38 -16.53 5.32 -9.87
N ALA A 39 -17.25 4.27 -9.44
CA ALA A 39 -17.27 3.01 -10.16
C ALA A 39 -17.76 3.21 -11.62
N PRO A 40 -17.10 2.58 -12.62
CA PRO A 40 -17.55 2.62 -14.00
C PRO A 40 -18.96 2.03 -14.16
N GLU A 41 -19.66 2.42 -15.22
CA GLU A 41 -21.01 1.90 -15.50
C GLU A 41 -20.98 0.36 -15.61
N GLY A 42 -21.86 -0.31 -14.85
CA GLY A 42 -21.96 -1.77 -14.81
C GLY A 42 -20.92 -2.47 -13.93
N MET A 43 -20.03 -1.72 -13.28
CA MET A 43 -19.03 -2.23 -12.33
C MET A 43 -19.34 -1.75 -10.90
N GLY A 44 -18.59 -2.27 -9.93
CA GLY A 44 -18.71 -1.88 -8.52
C GLY A 44 -17.49 -2.29 -7.70
N TYR A 45 -17.44 -1.78 -6.46
CA TYR A 45 -16.37 -2.09 -5.50
C TYR A 45 -16.83 -2.99 -4.35
N GLU A 46 -18.08 -3.43 -4.36
CA GLU A 46 -18.68 -4.30 -3.34
C GLU A 46 -18.75 -5.77 -3.80
N GLY A 47 -18.07 -6.10 -4.91
CA GLY A 47 -18.01 -7.44 -5.48
C GLY A 47 -16.88 -8.28 -4.88
N ASP A 48 -16.46 -9.30 -5.61
CA ASP A 48 -15.26 -10.06 -5.25
C ASP A 48 -13.97 -9.25 -5.50
N PRO A 49 -12.85 -9.58 -4.82
CA PRO A 49 -11.61 -8.81 -4.89
C PRO A 49 -11.04 -8.62 -6.31
N LEU A 50 -11.17 -9.61 -7.19
CA LEU A 50 -10.71 -9.50 -8.58
C LEU A 50 -11.59 -8.54 -9.37
N SER A 51 -12.92 -8.68 -9.28
CA SER A 51 -13.86 -7.75 -9.92
C SER A 51 -13.68 -6.31 -9.43
N ASN A 52 -13.44 -6.11 -8.13
CA ASN A 52 -13.19 -4.78 -7.56
C ASN A 52 -11.88 -4.18 -8.09
N THR A 53 -10.84 -5.02 -8.25
CA THR A 53 -9.55 -4.61 -8.83
C THR A 53 -9.68 -4.24 -10.31
N GLU A 54 -10.49 -4.97 -11.08
CA GLU A 54 -10.81 -4.63 -12.47
C GLU A 54 -11.57 -3.29 -12.56
N ALA A 55 -12.57 -3.08 -11.70
CA ALA A 55 -13.30 -1.82 -11.62
C ALA A 55 -12.39 -0.65 -11.25
N TYR A 56 -11.43 -0.86 -10.34
CA TYR A 56 -10.43 0.14 -9.96
C TYR A 56 -9.57 0.52 -11.16
N TRP A 57 -8.97 -0.45 -11.85
CA TRP A 57 -8.09 -0.16 -12.99
C TRP A 57 -8.83 0.51 -14.14
N THR A 58 -10.09 0.12 -14.38
CA THR A 58 -10.94 0.79 -15.36
C THR A 58 -11.17 2.26 -15.00
N ALA A 59 -11.50 2.57 -13.74
CA ALA A 59 -11.68 3.95 -13.28
C ALA A 59 -10.37 4.74 -13.23
N PHE A 60 -9.29 4.14 -12.72
CA PHE A 60 -7.97 4.75 -12.58
C PHE A 60 -7.40 5.15 -13.94
N ASN A 61 -7.48 4.26 -14.94
CA ASN A 61 -7.01 4.54 -16.30
C ASN A 61 -7.81 5.64 -17.02
N ALA A 62 -9.06 5.87 -16.60
CA ALA A 62 -9.89 6.98 -17.09
C ALA A 62 -9.70 8.28 -16.29
N SER A 63 -8.98 8.22 -15.17
CA SER A 63 -8.76 9.35 -14.27
C SER A 63 -7.55 10.22 -14.68
N SER A 64 -7.30 11.27 -13.90
CA SER A 64 -6.10 12.11 -14.04
C SER A 64 -4.95 11.71 -13.11
N TYR A 65 -5.13 10.68 -12.25
CA TYR A 65 -4.07 10.21 -11.38
C TYR A 65 -2.98 9.52 -12.21
N THR A 66 -1.73 9.81 -11.91
CA THR A 66 -0.59 9.29 -12.67
C THR A 66 0.06 8.07 -12.03
N SER A 67 -0.22 7.82 -10.75
CA SER A 67 0.27 6.68 -9.99
C SER A 67 -0.62 6.37 -8.78
N LEU A 68 -0.42 5.19 -8.17
CA LEU A 68 -1.04 4.87 -6.89
C LEU A 68 -0.62 5.86 -5.81
N LYS A 69 0.68 6.21 -5.75
CA LYS A 69 1.20 7.25 -4.85
C LYS A 69 0.45 8.57 -5.01
N ASP A 70 0.21 9.02 -6.24
CA ASP A 70 -0.50 10.27 -6.51
C ASP A 70 -1.95 10.21 -6.01
N LEU A 71 -2.65 9.09 -6.25
CA LEU A 71 -4.01 8.88 -5.77
C LEU A 71 -4.08 8.84 -4.24
N VAL A 72 -3.22 8.06 -3.59
CA VAL A 72 -3.22 7.91 -2.13
C VAL A 72 -2.86 9.24 -1.47
N TRP A 73 -1.75 9.88 -1.87
CA TRP A 73 -1.29 11.10 -1.21
C TRP A 73 -2.24 12.29 -1.33
N LYS A 74 -3.09 12.33 -2.35
CA LYS A 74 -4.10 13.38 -2.51
C LYS A 74 -5.38 13.14 -1.72
N ASN A 75 -5.69 11.90 -1.37
CA ASN A 75 -7.04 11.53 -0.92
C ASN A 75 -7.09 10.70 0.38
N GLU A 76 -5.95 10.19 0.84
CA GLU A 76 -5.89 9.37 2.04
C GLU A 76 -6.34 10.17 3.27
N VAL A 77 -7.29 9.59 4.00
CA VAL A 77 -7.61 9.99 5.36
C VAL A 77 -6.83 9.08 6.30
N VAL A 78 -5.77 9.62 6.90
CA VAL A 78 -4.86 8.87 7.77
C VAL A 78 -5.55 8.38 9.04
N ASN A 79 -5.21 7.17 9.47
CA ASN A 79 -5.73 6.56 10.68
C ASN A 79 -4.98 7.04 11.92
N THR A 80 -5.68 7.02 13.05
CA THR A 80 -5.08 7.18 14.38
C THR A 80 -5.26 5.90 15.17
N ASP A 81 -4.16 5.34 15.62
CA ASP A 81 -4.12 4.17 16.48
C ASP A 81 -3.75 4.57 17.92
N SER A 82 -4.38 3.93 18.90
CA SER A 82 -4.15 4.21 20.32
C SER A 82 -2.71 3.94 20.79
N LEU A 83 -2.04 2.97 20.18
CA LEU A 83 -0.64 2.64 20.44
C LEU A 83 0.25 3.47 19.54
N TYR A 84 0.06 3.42 18.22
CA TYR A 84 0.99 4.01 17.24
C TYR A 84 0.85 5.52 17.00
N GLY A 85 -0.20 6.16 17.53
CA GLY A 85 -0.50 7.57 17.27
C GLY A 85 -1.17 7.78 15.91
N THR A 86 -1.06 8.98 15.34
CA THR A 86 -1.62 9.29 14.01
C THR A 86 -0.59 8.99 12.93
N ALA A 87 -0.98 8.21 11.91
CA ALA A 87 -0.16 7.95 10.75
C ALA A 87 0.12 9.24 9.96
N THR A 88 1.16 9.21 9.14
CA THR A 88 1.45 10.26 8.17
C THR A 88 1.33 9.72 6.75
N ILE A 89 0.90 10.55 5.80
CA ILE A 89 0.77 10.19 4.39
C ILE A 89 2.08 9.63 3.82
N GLU A 90 3.22 10.16 4.26
CA GLU A 90 4.51 9.79 3.69
C GLU A 90 5.20 8.58 4.35
N SER A 91 4.85 8.26 5.59
CA SER A 91 5.59 7.29 6.41
C SER A 91 4.69 6.31 7.17
N GLY A 92 3.36 6.42 7.01
CA GLY A 92 2.40 5.63 7.77
C GLY A 92 2.67 5.76 9.27
N PHE A 93 2.77 4.61 9.95
CA PHE A 93 3.12 4.51 11.38
C PHE A 93 4.63 4.31 11.62
N SER A 94 5.48 4.60 10.64
CA SER A 94 6.94 4.67 10.81
C SER A 94 7.40 6.11 11.00
N TRP A 95 8.58 6.28 11.59
CA TRP A 95 9.21 7.57 11.72
C TRP A 95 9.73 8.06 10.37
N THR A 96 9.33 9.26 9.97
CA THR A 96 9.82 9.90 8.73
C THR A 96 11.34 10.08 8.71
N ASN A 97 11.95 10.35 9.87
CA ASN A 97 13.40 10.40 10.03
C ASN A 97 13.90 9.22 10.88
N GLY A 98 13.52 8.02 10.46
CA GLY A 98 13.96 6.77 11.06
C GLY A 98 15.46 6.52 10.91
N THR A 99 15.91 5.42 11.50
CA THR A 99 17.27 4.90 11.33
C THR A 99 17.49 4.51 9.88
N ALA A 100 18.51 5.09 9.25
CA ALA A 100 18.91 4.72 7.89
C ALA A 100 19.16 3.21 7.76
N ARG A 101 18.75 2.66 6.62
CA ARG A 101 18.92 1.24 6.28
C ARG A 101 19.66 1.14 4.95
N ASP A 102 20.47 0.10 4.81
CA ASP A 102 21.03 -0.26 3.52
C ASP A 102 19.92 -0.66 2.55
N LEU A 103 20.11 -0.39 1.26
CA LEU A 103 19.21 -0.86 0.21
C LEU A 103 19.34 -2.39 0.08
N PRO A 104 18.27 -3.17 0.34
CA PRO A 104 18.32 -4.62 0.16
C PRO A 104 18.34 -4.97 -1.33
N ASP A 105 18.46 -6.26 -1.66
CA ASP A 105 18.33 -6.71 -3.05
C ASP A 105 16.86 -6.84 -3.48
N GLN A 106 15.95 -7.00 -2.53
CA GLN A 106 14.51 -7.05 -2.72
C GLN A 106 13.81 -6.37 -1.54
N VAL A 107 12.62 -5.83 -1.79
CA VAL A 107 11.76 -5.27 -0.74
C VAL A 107 10.84 -6.37 -0.25
N GLU A 108 10.62 -6.43 1.07
CA GLU A 108 9.71 -7.39 1.66
C GLU A 108 8.60 -6.71 2.46
N TRP A 109 7.42 -7.29 2.36
CA TRP A 109 6.25 -6.98 3.15
C TRP A 109 5.83 -8.26 3.87
N ASP A 110 5.54 -8.21 5.17
CA ASP A 110 5.39 -9.42 6.01
C ASP A 110 4.30 -10.38 5.49
N LYS A 111 3.24 -9.84 4.89
CA LYS A 111 2.22 -10.58 4.14
C LYS A 111 1.42 -9.63 3.25
N LEU A 112 0.95 -10.08 2.09
CA LEU A 112 -0.23 -9.48 1.44
C LEU A 112 -1.38 -10.47 1.61
N THR A 113 -2.41 -10.09 2.36
CA THR A 113 -3.46 -11.05 2.73
C THR A 113 -4.27 -11.45 1.49
N GLU A 114 -4.44 -12.76 1.27
CA GLU A 114 -5.28 -13.27 0.18
C GLU A 114 -6.69 -12.68 0.26
N GLY A 115 -7.21 -12.24 -0.89
CA GLY A 115 -8.48 -11.53 -0.99
C GLY A 115 -8.41 -10.04 -0.62
N HIS A 116 -7.24 -9.51 -0.28
CA HIS A 116 -6.98 -8.06 -0.17
C HIS A 116 -6.30 -7.56 -1.45
N ASP A 117 -6.88 -7.94 -2.58
CA ASP A 117 -6.38 -7.63 -3.91
C ASP A 117 -6.22 -6.13 -4.13
N GLY A 118 -5.21 -5.75 -4.89
CA GLY A 118 -5.00 -4.37 -5.27
C GLY A 118 -3.57 -3.99 -5.62
N PRO A 119 -3.38 -2.76 -6.12
CA PRO A 119 -2.12 -2.28 -6.66
C PRO A 119 -1.06 -2.08 -5.57
N LEU A 120 0.21 -2.19 -5.97
CA LEU A 120 1.36 -1.86 -5.14
C LEU A 120 2.38 -1.06 -5.95
N GLU A 121 3.01 -0.07 -5.31
CA GLU A 121 4.15 0.65 -5.87
C GLU A 121 5.29 0.76 -4.84
N ILE A 122 6.52 0.72 -5.34
CA ILE A 122 7.75 1.03 -4.58
C ILE A 122 8.38 2.27 -5.20
N TRP A 123 8.67 3.25 -4.36
CA TRP A 123 9.23 4.53 -4.72
C TRP A 123 10.53 4.78 -3.98
N CYS A 124 11.48 5.43 -4.65
CA CYS A 124 12.67 5.98 -4.05
C CYS A 124 12.70 7.49 -4.28
N ASP A 125 12.38 8.24 -3.22
CA ASP A 125 11.92 9.62 -3.25
C ASP A 125 10.77 9.79 -4.27
N ASP A 126 11.05 10.38 -5.43
CA ASP A 126 10.10 10.62 -6.52
C ASP A 126 10.30 9.70 -7.74
N VAL A 127 11.13 8.67 -7.61
CA VAL A 127 11.39 7.69 -8.66
C VAL A 127 10.59 6.42 -8.40
N LEU A 128 9.71 6.05 -9.33
CA LEU A 128 9.01 4.77 -9.30
C LEU A 128 10.00 3.65 -9.62
N ALA A 129 10.26 2.77 -8.64
CA ALA A 129 11.22 1.68 -8.76
C ALA A 129 10.56 0.32 -9.04
N PHE A 130 9.26 0.18 -8.75
CA PHE A 130 8.46 -1.01 -9.04
C PHE A 130 6.97 -0.69 -8.98
N SER A 131 6.15 -1.36 -9.80
CA SER A 131 4.70 -1.38 -9.67
C SER A 131 4.12 -2.75 -10.03
N ASP A 132 3.00 -3.08 -9.39
CA ASP A 132 2.20 -4.27 -9.70
C ASP A 132 0.70 -3.94 -9.64
N GLN A 133 -0.08 -4.58 -10.51
CA GLN A 133 -1.52 -4.32 -10.62
C GLN A 133 -2.38 -5.02 -9.57
N ASN A 134 -1.92 -6.13 -9.03
CA ASN A 134 -2.60 -6.91 -8.00
C ASN A 134 -1.58 -7.72 -7.17
N ALA A 135 -0.91 -7.03 -6.24
CA ALA A 135 0.26 -7.58 -5.60
C ALA A 135 -0.06 -8.78 -4.69
N ALA A 136 -1.23 -8.81 -4.05
CA ALA A 136 -1.65 -9.93 -3.21
C ALA A 136 -1.82 -11.24 -4.00
N VAL A 137 -2.18 -11.14 -5.28
CA VAL A 137 -2.30 -12.29 -6.19
C VAL A 137 -0.96 -12.66 -6.80
N ASN A 138 -0.19 -11.68 -7.25
CA ASN A 138 1.06 -11.91 -7.99
C ASN A 138 2.25 -12.27 -7.08
N TYR A 139 2.20 -11.86 -5.81
CA TYR A 139 3.25 -12.07 -4.81
C TYR A 139 2.68 -12.66 -3.51
N PRO A 140 2.12 -13.89 -3.53
CA PRO A 140 1.38 -14.48 -2.40
C PRO A 140 2.28 -14.98 -1.24
N GLY A 141 3.57 -14.67 -1.28
CA GLY A 141 4.53 -15.09 -0.26
C GLY A 141 4.26 -14.46 1.12
N SER A 142 4.81 -15.07 2.17
CA SER A 142 4.90 -14.46 3.51
C SER A 142 6.30 -14.72 4.07
N PRO A 143 7.23 -13.74 3.98
CA PRO A 143 7.01 -12.41 3.41
C PRO A 143 6.73 -12.42 1.90
N ALA A 144 5.97 -11.42 1.45
CA ALA A 144 5.83 -11.10 0.03
C ALA A 144 7.07 -10.31 -0.41
N THR A 145 7.72 -10.77 -1.47
CA THR A 145 9.03 -10.26 -1.90
C THR A 145 8.93 -9.63 -3.28
N PHE A 146 9.32 -8.37 -3.40
CA PHE A 146 9.19 -7.58 -4.62
C PHE A 146 10.56 -7.27 -5.22
N PRO A 147 10.75 -7.47 -6.53
CA PRO A 147 11.87 -6.85 -7.22
C PRO A 147 11.67 -5.33 -7.25
N TYR A 148 12.77 -4.58 -7.36
CA TYR A 148 12.71 -3.14 -7.61
C TYR A 148 13.99 -2.68 -8.28
N ASP A 149 13.96 -1.53 -8.95
CA ASP A 149 15.16 -0.91 -9.49
C ASP A 149 16.02 -0.32 -8.35
N LYS A 150 16.85 -1.16 -7.76
CA LYS A 150 17.79 -0.79 -6.69
C LYS A 150 18.74 0.34 -7.12
N ALA A 151 19.19 0.33 -8.37
CA ALA A 151 20.12 1.33 -8.88
C ALA A 151 19.45 2.71 -8.96
N ALA A 152 18.18 2.78 -9.34
CA ALA A 152 17.40 4.03 -9.31
C ALA A 152 17.22 4.62 -7.90
N CYS A 153 17.41 3.80 -6.86
CA CYS A 153 17.33 4.19 -5.45
C CYS A 153 18.66 4.63 -4.84
N GLU A 154 19.79 4.44 -5.51
CA GLU A 154 21.09 4.87 -4.99
C GLU A 154 21.15 6.39 -4.82
N GLY A 155 21.56 6.83 -3.63
CA GLY A 155 21.62 8.25 -3.27
C GLY A 155 20.26 8.91 -3.00
N LYS A 156 19.16 8.15 -3.00
CA LYS A 156 17.84 8.62 -2.57
C LYS A 156 17.71 8.60 -1.06
N SER A 157 16.80 9.43 -0.53
CA SER A 157 16.66 9.62 0.92
C SER A 157 15.60 8.69 1.54
N ARG A 158 14.60 8.28 0.77
CA ARG A 158 13.47 7.50 1.27
C ARG A 158 13.06 6.43 0.28
N LEU A 159 12.91 5.20 0.77
CA LEU A 159 12.18 4.14 0.07
C LEU A 159 10.77 4.08 0.68
N THR A 160 9.74 4.25 -0.16
CA THR A 160 8.33 4.20 0.22
C THR A 160 7.66 3.09 -0.56
N THR A 161 6.99 2.17 0.13
CA THR A 161 6.16 1.16 -0.50
C THR A 161 4.70 1.41 -0.13
N ILE A 162 3.82 1.43 -1.13
CA ILE A 162 2.39 1.74 -0.99
C ILE A 162 1.63 0.55 -1.56
N TRP A 163 0.75 -0.05 -0.76
CA TRP A 163 -0.18 -1.07 -1.18
C TRP A 163 -1.58 -0.60 -0.80
N MET A 164 -2.54 -0.73 -1.71
CA MET A 164 -3.93 -0.37 -1.46
C MET A 164 -4.83 -1.58 -1.68
N ALA A 165 -5.49 -2.05 -0.64
CA ALA A 165 -6.42 -3.16 -0.69
C ALA A 165 -7.82 -2.69 -1.16
N LEU A 166 -8.32 -3.33 -2.20
CA LEU A 166 -9.56 -2.97 -2.91
C LEU A 166 -10.74 -3.90 -2.61
N HIS A 167 -10.58 -4.79 -1.62
CA HIS A 167 -11.57 -5.82 -1.27
C HIS A 167 -12.95 -5.28 -0.90
N SER A 168 -13.02 -4.06 -0.33
CA SER A 168 -14.26 -3.33 -0.09
C SER A 168 -13.99 -1.84 0.16
N PRO A 169 -14.97 -0.93 -0.03
CA PRO A 169 -14.92 0.46 0.40
C PRO A 169 -15.01 0.64 1.94
N PRO A 170 -14.40 1.71 2.50
CA PRO A 170 -13.36 2.51 1.86
C PRO A 170 -12.10 1.65 1.64
N TRP A 171 -11.32 1.95 0.60
CA TRP A 171 -10.08 1.24 0.36
C TRP A 171 -9.07 1.52 1.46
N GLN A 172 -8.19 0.56 1.72
CA GLN A 172 -7.27 0.53 2.87
C GLN A 172 -5.82 0.47 2.42
#